data_AF-A0A1I0SFG1-F1
#
_entry.id   AF-A0A1I0SFG1-F1
#
_cell.length_a   1.000
_cell.length_b   1.000
_cell.length_c   1.000
_cell.angle_alpha   90.00
_cell.angle_beta   90.00
_cell.angle_gamma   90.00
#
_symmetry.space_group_name_H-M   'P 1'
#
loop_
_entity.id
_entity.type
_entity.pdbx_description
1 polymer ?
#
loop_
_entity_poly.entity_id
_entity_poly.type
_entity_poly.pdbx_seq_one_letter_code
_entity_poly.pdbx_strand_id
1 'polypeptide(L)'
;MKRILFVLTAALIIASCSNDPPAVSRYMSRNETLCNDPWGKALTTSTDTVAAWLNKQKITFVDVHIEGEIFAGAAHYTNCDTLTNRVITVNVFFADTAKARAAGFTGR
;
A
#
# COMPACT_ATOMS: atom_id res chain seq x y z
N MET A 1 -33.71 -11.43 40.82
CA MET A 1 -32.91 -10.75 39.78
C MET A 1 -31.42 -10.89 40.10
N LYS A 2 -30.74 -11.98 39.68
CA LYS A 2 -29.29 -12.16 39.99
C LYS A 2 -28.54 -13.18 39.12
N ARG A 3 -29.09 -13.58 37.95
CA ARG A 3 -28.49 -14.64 37.11
C ARG A 3 -28.24 -14.25 35.65
N ILE A 4 -28.63 -13.05 35.22
CA ILE A 4 -28.53 -12.64 33.80
C ILE A 4 -27.18 -11.96 33.49
N LEU A 5 -26.44 -11.51 34.52
CA LEU A 5 -25.20 -10.74 34.37
C LEU A 5 -23.95 -11.58 34.09
N PHE A 6 -23.98 -12.90 34.30
CA PHE A 6 -22.78 -13.75 34.12
C PHE A 6 -22.66 -14.36 32.71
N VAL A 7 -23.70 -14.30 31.89
CA VAL A 7 -23.68 -14.87 30.54
C VAL A 7 -23.17 -13.84 29.51
N LEU A 8 -23.31 -12.54 29.79
CA LEU A 8 -22.87 -11.48 28.87
C LEU A 8 -21.36 -11.19 28.93
N THR A 9 -20.68 -11.46 30.03
CA THR A 9 -19.22 -11.23 30.13
C THR A 9 -18.37 -12.33 29.48
N ALA A 10 -18.91 -13.54 29.32
CA ALA A 10 -18.20 -14.63 28.62
C ALA A 10 -18.23 -14.47 27.09
N ALA A 11 -19.25 -13.80 26.53
CA ALA A 11 -19.37 -13.57 25.09
C ALA A 11 -18.44 -12.47 24.57
N LEU A 12 -17.99 -11.56 25.43
CA LEU A 12 -17.08 -10.46 25.05
C LEU A 12 -15.61 -10.87 24.94
N ILE A 13 -15.21 -12.02 25.50
CA ILE A 13 -13.81 -12.47 25.51
C ILE A 13 -13.48 -13.42 24.34
N ILE A 14 -14.50 -14.06 23.74
CA ILE A 14 -14.28 -14.96 22.58
C ILE A 14 -14.24 -14.18 21.26
N ALA A 15 -14.81 -12.97 21.21
CA ALA A 15 -14.75 -12.10 20.03
C ALA A 15 -13.41 -11.34 19.88
N SER A 16 -12.51 -11.37 20.87
CA SER A 16 -11.23 -10.67 20.80
C SER A 16 -10.10 -11.46 20.14
N CYS A 17 -10.33 -12.70 19.69
CA CYS A 17 -9.29 -13.57 19.13
C CYS A 17 -9.38 -13.79 17.61
N SER A 18 -10.23 -13.05 16.89
CA SER A 18 -10.40 -13.18 15.43
C SER A 18 -10.14 -11.90 14.64
N ASN A 19 -9.57 -10.87 15.26
CA ASN A 19 -9.33 -9.58 14.61
C ASN A 19 -7.91 -9.38 14.09
N ASP A 20 -7.02 -10.37 14.23
CA ASP A 20 -5.80 -10.32 13.44
C ASP A 20 -6.19 -10.67 12.00
N PRO A 21 -6.17 -9.70 11.06
CA PRO A 21 -6.33 -10.06 9.67
C PRO A 21 -5.28 -11.13 9.36
N PRO A 22 -5.62 -12.16 8.58
CA PRO A 22 -4.64 -13.16 8.21
C PRO A 22 -3.39 -12.44 7.73
N ALA A 23 -2.21 -12.84 8.24
CA ALA A 23 -0.90 -12.28 7.89
C ALA A 23 -0.48 -12.65 6.45
N VAL A 24 -1.46 -12.68 5.56
CA VAL A 24 -1.35 -12.91 4.14
C VAL A 24 -1.18 -11.54 3.52
N SER A 25 -0.05 -11.34 2.87
CA SER A 25 0.20 -10.18 2.04
C SER A 25 0.09 -10.56 0.57
N ARG A 26 -0.11 -9.57 -0.30
CA ARG A 26 -0.21 -9.73 -1.74
C ARG A 26 0.62 -8.66 -2.43
N TYR A 27 1.42 -9.09 -3.40
CA TYR A 27 2.12 -8.17 -4.27
C TYR A 27 1.15 -7.40 -5.16
N MET A 28 1.30 -6.08 -5.15
CA MET A 28 0.55 -5.16 -5.97
C MET A 28 1.50 -4.17 -6.66
N SER A 29 1.18 -3.81 -7.90
CA SER A 29 2.07 -2.99 -8.75
C SER A 29 1.39 -1.74 -9.27
N ARG A 30 2.17 -0.66 -9.44
CA ARG A 30 1.76 0.58 -10.09
C ARG A 30 2.88 1.07 -11.00
N ASN A 31 2.54 1.41 -12.25
CA ASN A 31 3.50 2.02 -13.17
C ASN A 31 3.76 3.47 -12.76
N GLU A 32 5.04 3.87 -12.75
CA GLU A 32 5.45 5.23 -12.45
C GLU A 32 5.40 6.10 -13.72
N THR A 33 4.90 7.32 -13.59
CA THR A 33 5.03 8.37 -14.63
C THR A 33 5.93 9.48 -14.10
N LEU A 34 6.47 10.33 -14.99
CA LEU A 34 7.43 11.37 -14.64
C LEU A 34 6.98 12.27 -13.48
N CYS A 35 5.67 12.56 -13.42
CA CYS A 35 5.07 13.33 -12.35
C CYS A 35 4.05 12.56 -11.50
N ASN A 36 3.79 11.25 -11.71
CA ASN A 36 2.76 10.53 -10.92
C ASN A 36 3.23 10.33 -9.49
N ASP A 37 2.97 11.40 -8.77
CA ASP A 37 3.11 11.65 -7.38
C ASP A 37 1.75 11.32 -6.78
N PRO A 38 1.74 10.36 -5.86
CA PRO A 38 1.35 10.86 -4.56
C PRO A 38 2.53 10.81 -3.57
N TRP A 39 3.68 10.24 -3.99
CA TRP A 39 4.98 10.24 -3.27
C TRP A 39 6.13 11.08 -3.85
N GLY A 40 6.05 11.65 -5.05
CA GLY A 40 7.08 12.55 -5.61
C GLY A 40 7.20 12.54 -7.13
N LYS A 41 8.15 13.34 -7.63
CA LYS A 41 8.67 13.22 -9.01
C LYS A 41 9.46 11.92 -9.16
N ALA A 42 9.38 11.28 -10.33
CA ALA A 42 10.07 10.01 -10.59
C ALA A 42 11.59 10.08 -10.37
N LEU A 43 12.24 11.17 -10.79
CA LEU A 43 13.69 11.40 -10.67
C LEU A 43 14.21 11.39 -9.22
N THR A 44 13.32 11.65 -8.26
CA THR A 44 13.64 11.68 -6.83
C THR A 44 12.96 10.55 -6.07
N THR A 45 12.25 9.66 -6.77
CA THR A 45 11.48 8.59 -6.12
C THR A 45 12.40 7.46 -5.68
N SER A 46 12.35 7.17 -4.38
CA SER A 46 13.00 6.05 -3.72
C SER A 46 11.98 5.16 -3.03
N THR A 47 12.41 3.99 -2.55
CA THR A 47 11.57 3.12 -1.73
C THR A 47 11.05 3.84 -0.48
N ASP A 48 11.85 4.75 0.09
CA ASP A 48 11.49 5.49 1.30
C ASP A 48 10.39 6.52 1.05
N THR A 49 10.43 7.22 -0.09
CA THR A 49 9.38 8.20 -0.44
C THR A 49 8.05 7.49 -0.68
N VAL A 50 8.08 6.33 -1.34
CA VAL A 50 6.89 5.47 -1.54
C VAL A 50 6.38 4.93 -0.19
N ALA A 51 7.27 4.42 0.67
CA ALA A 51 6.91 3.89 1.99
C ALA A 51 6.29 4.97 2.90
N ALA A 52 6.89 6.16 2.94
CA ALA A 52 6.36 7.31 3.68
C ALA A 52 4.95 7.67 3.21
N TRP A 53 4.72 7.61 1.90
CA TRP A 53 3.40 7.85 1.35
C TRP A 53 2.38 6.77 1.73
N LEU A 54 2.72 5.49 1.61
CA LEU A 54 1.84 4.38 2.01
C LEU A 54 1.45 4.49 3.49
N ASN A 55 2.40 4.84 4.35
CA ASN A 55 2.15 5.11 5.76
C ASN A 55 1.17 6.28 5.97
N LYS A 56 1.33 7.38 5.21
CA LYS A 56 0.40 8.51 5.23
C LYS A 56 -1.02 8.10 4.81
N GLN A 57 -1.16 7.17 3.87
CA GLN A 57 -2.44 6.61 3.45
C GLN A 57 -3.00 5.55 4.41
N LYS A 58 -2.27 5.20 5.47
CA LYS A 58 -2.62 4.11 6.40
C LYS A 58 -2.85 2.80 5.64
N ILE A 59 -1.93 2.50 4.72
CA ILE A 59 -1.81 1.23 4.01
C ILE A 59 -0.67 0.46 4.68
N THR A 60 -0.97 -0.69 5.26
CA THR A 60 0.02 -1.58 5.87
C THR A 60 0.68 -2.46 4.80
N PHE A 61 2.01 -2.51 4.80
CA PHE A 61 2.82 -3.27 3.84
C PHE A 61 4.01 -3.94 4.53
N VAL A 62 4.61 -4.92 3.85
CA VAL A 62 5.80 -5.64 4.29
C VAL A 62 7.06 -5.02 3.68
N ASP A 63 7.04 -4.76 2.38
CA ASP A 63 8.18 -4.25 1.61
C ASP A 63 7.71 -3.40 0.40
N VAL A 64 8.65 -2.62 -0.12
CA VAL A 64 8.52 -1.81 -1.33
C VAL A 64 9.71 -2.09 -2.24
N HIS A 65 9.45 -2.36 -3.50
CA HIS A 65 10.43 -2.56 -4.55
C HIS A 65 10.17 -1.59 -5.70
N ILE A 66 11.25 -1.14 -6.33
CA ILE A 66 11.17 -0.38 -7.57
C ILE A 66 11.95 -1.11 -8.63
N GLU A 67 11.25 -1.59 -9.64
CA GLU A 67 11.81 -2.32 -10.77
C GLU A 67 11.97 -1.38 -11.97
N GLY A 68 13.05 -1.57 -12.73
CA GLY A 68 13.35 -0.77 -13.93
C GLY A 68 14.15 0.50 -13.63
N GLU A 69 14.45 1.23 -14.71
CA GLU A 69 15.26 2.45 -14.69
C GLU A 69 14.59 3.55 -15.48
N ILE A 70 14.81 4.79 -15.07
CA ILE A 70 14.33 5.96 -15.80
C ILE A 70 15.14 6.10 -17.09
N PHE A 71 14.46 6.31 -18.21
CA PHE A 71 15.10 6.55 -19.50
C PHE A 71 15.98 7.83 -19.50
N ALA A 72 17.04 7.82 -20.30
CA ALA A 72 17.94 8.96 -20.44
C ALA A 72 17.20 10.21 -20.97
N GLY A 73 17.44 11.37 -20.33
CA GLY A 73 16.85 12.65 -20.73
C GLY A 73 15.48 12.95 -20.11
N ALA A 74 14.95 12.08 -19.24
CA ALA A 74 13.68 12.30 -18.52
C ALA A 74 13.58 13.66 -17.81
N ALA A 75 14.69 14.25 -17.36
CA ALA A 75 14.73 15.57 -16.73
C ALA A 75 14.26 16.72 -17.64
N HIS A 76 14.24 16.53 -18.96
CA HIS A 76 13.84 17.54 -19.92
C HIS A 76 12.38 17.40 -20.39
N TYR A 77 11.68 16.36 -19.93
CA TYR A 77 10.28 16.14 -20.27
C TYR A 77 9.37 16.85 -19.26
N THR A 78 8.36 17.56 -19.76
CA THR A 78 7.35 18.24 -18.94
C THR A 78 6.01 17.52 -18.95
N ASN A 79 5.80 16.56 -19.86
CA ASN A 79 4.57 15.79 -19.91
C ASN A 79 4.52 14.75 -18.78
N CYS A 80 3.63 15.02 -17.82
CA CYS A 80 3.47 14.25 -16.61
C CYS A 80 2.88 12.85 -16.81
N ASP A 81 2.23 12.58 -17.94
CA ASP A 81 1.65 11.26 -18.25
C ASP A 81 2.68 10.29 -18.85
N THR A 82 3.90 10.76 -19.10
CA THR A 82 4.98 9.94 -19.66
C THR A 82 5.43 8.88 -18.65
N LEU A 83 5.32 7.61 -19.03
CA LEU A 83 5.82 6.49 -18.23
C LEU A 83 7.35 6.52 -18.09
N THR A 84 7.87 6.23 -16.90
CA THR A 84 9.32 6.24 -16.62
C THR A 84 10.01 4.90 -16.86
N ASN A 85 9.31 3.91 -17.40
CA ASN A 85 9.71 2.49 -17.44
C ASN A 85 9.89 1.82 -16.07
N ARG A 86 9.57 2.52 -14.96
CA ARG A 86 9.62 1.95 -13.61
C ARG A 86 8.27 1.40 -13.18
N VAL A 87 8.33 0.29 -12.47
CA VAL A 87 7.18 -0.34 -11.81
C VAL A 87 7.44 -0.34 -10.31
N ILE A 88 6.51 0.24 -9.56
CA ILE A 88 6.52 0.22 -8.11
C ILE A 88 5.74 -1.01 -7.66
N THR A 89 6.41 -1.94 -7.00
CA THR A 89 5.82 -3.17 -6.45
C THR A 89 5.79 -3.06 -4.93
N VAL A 90 4.66 -3.36 -4.31
CA VAL A 90 4.46 -3.29 -2.85
C VAL A 90 3.83 -4.60 -2.38
N ASN A 91 4.37 -5.17 -1.32
CA ASN A 91 3.78 -6.33 -0.67
C ASN A 91 2.78 -5.87 0.40
N VAL A 92 1.51 -5.72 0.02
CA VAL A 92 0.46 -5.10 0.85
C VAL A 92 -0.26 -6.17 1.66
N PHE A 93 -0.54 -5.92 2.95
CA PHE A 93 -1.37 -6.83 3.74
C PHE A 93 -2.77 -6.94 3.13
N PHE A 94 -3.34 -8.16 3.13
CA PHE A 94 -4.60 -8.44 2.44
C PHE A 94 -5.73 -7.47 2.83
N ALA A 95 -5.80 -7.11 4.12
CA ALA A 95 -6.75 -6.16 4.68
C ALA A 95 -6.74 -4.78 4.00
N ASP A 96 -5.58 -4.35 3.48
CA ASP A 96 -5.39 -3.03 2.87
C ASP A 96 -5.28 -3.07 1.34
N THR A 97 -5.44 -4.24 0.72
CA THR A 97 -5.41 -4.37 -0.74
C THR A 97 -6.49 -3.52 -1.43
N ALA A 98 -7.66 -3.33 -0.82
CA ALA A 98 -8.71 -2.44 -1.35
C ALA A 98 -8.28 -0.97 -1.32
N LYS A 99 -7.60 -0.52 -0.25
CA LYS A 99 -7.03 0.84 -0.16
C LYS A 99 -5.93 1.03 -1.19
N ALA A 100 -5.04 0.03 -1.34
CA ALA A 100 -3.99 0.04 -2.35
C ALA A 100 -4.59 0.11 -3.77
N ARG A 101 -5.71 -0.58 -4.06
CA ARG A 101 -6.44 -0.45 -5.33
C ARG A 101 -6.98 0.95 -5.56
N ALA A 102 -7.59 1.56 -4.55
CA ALA A 102 -8.06 2.94 -4.64
C ALA A 102 -6.90 3.93 -4.86
N ALA A 103 -5.70 3.59 -4.37
CA ALA A 103 -4.44 4.30 -4.59
C ALA A 103 -3.79 4.03 -5.97
N GLY A 104 -4.45 3.29 -6.87
CA GLY A 104 -3.97 3.01 -8.22
C GLY A 104 -3.01 1.83 -8.34
N PHE A 105 -2.83 1.03 -7.28
CA PHE A 105 -2.12 -0.24 -7.38
C PHE A 105 -3.04 -1.33 -7.95
N THR A 106 -2.46 -2.22 -8.72
CA THR A 106 -3.15 -3.36 -9.31
C THR A 106 -2.58 -4.65 -8.74
N GLY A 107 -3.43 -5.61 -8.40
CA GLY A 107 -2.95 -6.92 -7.96
C GLY A 107 -2.49 -7.73 -9.16
N ARG A 108 -1.36 -8.44 -9.03
CA ARG A 108 -1.03 -9.56 -9.92
C ARG A 108 -2.04 -10.70 -9.76
#